data_AF-A0A1I1QMV1-F1
#
_entry.id   AF-A0A1I1QMV1-F1
#
_cell.length_a   1.000
_cell.length_b   1.000
_cell.length_c   1.000
_cell.angle_alpha   90.00
_cell.angle_beta   90.00
_cell.angle_gamma   90.00
#
_symmetry.space_group_name_H-M   'P 1'
#
loop_
_entity.id
_entity.type
_entity.pdbx_description
1 polymer ?
#
loop_
_entity_poly.entity_id
_entity_poly.type
_entity_poly.pdbx_seq_one_letter_code
_entity_poly.pdbx_strand_id
1 'polypeptide(L)'
;MRKYSLLLVLSFIALPAYTQICITHASLVNVNTNKTDPDQTIIIENDRIIATGPSKKIKIPANATVIDATGQYIMPGMTDAHIHFFQSGGLYTRPDAINLNAVYPYEKDQQWVKDHLNDLMARYLACGITTVIDVGGPLSNYAIRDRVNADSASATAWVTGPLISTYQPPNLDEKDPPIIKVNTPEEARELVKKQLPYKPDFIKIWYIVFPGQKADSTLPIIKAAIEESHAHGLKVAVHATEYETARLAVTAGADILVHSVDDKVLDNEMLQLLKDKKIVYIPTLIVHQNYIRTFTQQFDFSAHEFAYADPFMLGTLTDLQHIENAPVDYKQVRLRFSGPSTEDSMMLVNLKLAEQAGVLVVSGTDAGNIATLHAASFYPELQTMQKAGLSNWEIIRSATISAAQGFGKDKDYGSIEKGKIADLLLLQKDPVKDLSALADIHTVIHRGKIFDPKKLLKVTPEILAQQQLNGYNAHDIDAFLLPYSDTVEIYDQSSGKLLLKGKDQIRQRYSEIFSKTPALHCRLVNRMVIGNKVIDQEKVTGIKDTPLEAAVVYTVDNEKIVRVDFIR
;
A
#
# COMPACT_ATOMS: atom_id res chain seq x y z
N MET A 1 -47.23 -63.40 -5.97
CA MET A 1 -46.46 -62.73 -4.90
C MET A 1 -45.08 -62.39 -5.44
N ARG A 2 -44.86 -61.13 -5.86
CA ARG A 2 -43.57 -60.66 -6.41
C ARG A 2 -42.67 -60.25 -5.23
N LYS A 3 -41.48 -60.85 -5.14
CA LYS A 3 -40.43 -60.49 -4.18
C LYS A 3 -39.72 -59.23 -4.70
N TYR A 4 -39.77 -58.14 -3.94
CA TYR A 4 -38.93 -56.96 -4.17
C TYR A 4 -37.62 -57.14 -3.39
N SER A 5 -36.50 -57.23 -4.11
CA SER A 5 -35.16 -57.17 -3.52
C SER A 5 -34.78 -55.70 -3.33
N LEU A 6 -34.54 -55.30 -2.08
CA LEU A 6 -34.06 -53.97 -1.72
C LEU A 6 -32.56 -53.88 -2.03
N LEU A 7 -32.18 -53.08 -3.02
CA LEU A 7 -30.76 -52.75 -3.29
C LEU A 7 -30.33 -51.63 -2.34
N LEU A 8 -29.38 -51.93 -1.45
CA LEU A 8 -28.74 -50.94 -0.58
C LEU A 8 -27.66 -50.21 -1.40
N VAL A 9 -27.91 -48.95 -1.77
CA VAL A 9 -26.89 -48.08 -2.38
C VAL A 9 -26.07 -47.47 -1.26
N LEU A 10 -24.83 -47.95 -1.10
CA LEU A 10 -23.81 -47.33 -0.24
C LEU A 10 -23.29 -46.07 -0.94
N SER A 11 -23.79 -44.89 -0.55
CA SER A 11 -23.16 -43.62 -0.90
C SER A 11 -21.84 -43.49 -0.14
N PHE A 12 -20.71 -43.63 -0.85
CA PHE A 12 -19.41 -43.18 -0.34
C PHE A 12 -19.41 -41.66 -0.26
N ILE A 13 -19.54 -41.13 0.95
CA ILE A 13 -19.22 -39.72 1.23
C ILE A 13 -17.70 -39.62 1.15
N ALA A 14 -17.17 -39.08 0.05
CA ALA A 14 -15.77 -38.68 -0.02
C ALA A 14 -15.57 -37.51 0.96
N LEU A 15 -15.00 -37.79 2.13
CA LEU A 15 -14.49 -36.73 3.00
C LEU A 15 -13.40 -35.99 2.22
N PRO A 16 -13.42 -34.65 2.15
CA PRO A 16 -12.33 -33.91 1.55
C PRO A 16 -11.05 -34.25 2.32
N ALA A 17 -10.07 -34.83 1.64
CA ALA A 17 -8.74 -35.00 2.21
C ALA A 17 -8.16 -33.60 2.43
N TYR A 18 -8.08 -33.16 3.69
CA TYR A 18 -7.45 -31.88 4.03
C TYR A 18 -5.95 -31.99 3.74
N THR A 19 -5.50 -31.32 2.68
CA THR A 19 -4.09 -31.27 2.33
C THR A 19 -3.40 -30.29 3.26
N GLN A 20 -2.49 -30.80 4.10
CA GLN A 20 -1.63 -29.98 4.94
C GLN A 20 -0.50 -29.39 4.10
N ILE A 21 -0.04 -28.19 4.42
CA ILE A 21 1.17 -27.61 3.80
C ILE A 21 2.31 -27.76 4.79
N CYS A 22 3.46 -28.26 4.32
CA CYS A 22 4.67 -28.41 5.12
C CYS A 22 5.81 -27.65 4.47
N ILE A 23 6.28 -26.58 5.12
CA ILE A 23 7.46 -25.82 4.69
C ILE A 23 8.63 -26.35 5.48
N THR A 24 9.64 -26.93 4.81
CA THR A 24 10.75 -27.66 5.45
C THR A 24 12.07 -26.93 5.26
N HIS A 25 13.00 -27.10 6.20
CA HIS A 25 14.40 -26.61 6.11
C HIS A 25 14.58 -25.09 5.95
N ALA A 26 13.59 -24.29 6.33
CA ALA A 26 13.67 -22.83 6.24
C ALA A 26 14.55 -22.22 7.34
N SER A 27 15.19 -21.09 7.05
CA SER A 27 15.78 -20.22 8.07
C SER A 27 14.71 -19.26 8.62
N LEU A 28 14.20 -19.53 9.82
CA LEU A 28 13.10 -18.78 10.42
C LEU A 28 13.57 -17.46 11.03
N VAL A 29 13.07 -16.34 10.51
CA VAL A 29 13.22 -15.01 11.08
C VAL A 29 12.26 -14.87 12.27
N ASN A 30 12.75 -15.16 13.47
CA ASN A 30 11.95 -15.20 14.68
C ASN A 30 11.88 -13.82 15.34
N VAL A 31 10.82 -13.07 14.98
CA VAL A 31 10.56 -11.69 15.42
C VAL A 31 10.30 -11.53 16.92
N ASN A 32 10.03 -12.62 17.65
CA ASN A 32 9.87 -12.59 19.11
C ASN A 32 11.23 -12.62 19.83
N THR A 33 12.26 -13.19 19.21
CA THR A 33 13.58 -13.39 19.83
C THR A 33 14.70 -12.61 19.17
N ASN A 34 14.42 -11.94 18.04
CA ASN A 34 15.40 -11.27 17.18
C ASN A 34 16.54 -12.20 16.76
N LYS A 35 16.20 -13.44 16.38
CA LYS A 35 17.14 -14.45 15.90
C LYS A 35 16.65 -15.08 14.62
N THR A 36 17.59 -15.48 13.78
CA THR A 36 17.31 -16.35 12.64
C THR A 36 17.60 -17.79 13.05
N ASP A 37 16.54 -18.57 13.30
CA ASP A 37 16.62 -19.97 13.70
C ASP A 37 16.80 -20.84 12.45
N PRO A 38 17.94 -21.55 12.29
CA PRO A 38 18.19 -22.33 11.07
C PRO A 38 17.42 -23.67 11.10
N ASP A 39 17.19 -24.22 9.92
CA ASP A 39 16.62 -25.57 9.71
C ASP A 39 15.32 -25.81 10.52
N GLN A 40 14.32 -24.98 10.26
CA GLN A 40 12.99 -25.10 10.85
C GLN A 40 11.99 -25.68 9.84
N THR A 41 11.01 -26.40 10.37
CA THR A 41 9.84 -26.88 9.63
C THR A 41 8.57 -26.26 10.20
N ILE A 42 7.65 -25.84 9.34
CA ILE A 42 6.35 -25.27 9.67
C ILE A 42 5.27 -26.13 9.02
N ILE A 43 4.29 -26.60 9.80
CA ILE A 43 3.12 -27.32 9.30
C ILE A 43 1.88 -26.46 9.45
N ILE A 44 1.15 -26.33 8.36
CA ILE A 44 -0.07 -25.56 8.23
C ILE A 44 -1.22 -26.52 7.92
N GLU A 45 -2.33 -26.33 8.62
CA GLU A 45 -3.59 -27.00 8.36
C GLU A 45 -4.69 -25.95 8.28
N ASN A 46 -5.45 -25.96 7.17
CA ASN A 46 -6.39 -24.90 6.82
C ASN A 46 -5.69 -23.54 6.81
N ASP A 47 -6.11 -22.61 7.68
CA ASP A 47 -5.59 -21.27 7.81
C ASP A 47 -4.59 -21.11 8.96
N ARG A 48 -4.23 -22.18 9.68
CA ARG A 48 -3.44 -22.10 10.93
C ARG A 48 -2.17 -22.92 10.93
N ILE A 49 -1.16 -22.42 11.64
CA ILE A 49 0.07 -23.14 11.95
C ILE A 49 -0.23 -24.16 13.05
N ILE A 50 -0.09 -25.45 12.77
CA ILE A 50 -0.31 -26.52 13.75
C ILE A 50 0.99 -27.00 14.42
N ALA A 51 2.14 -26.78 13.78
CA ALA A 51 3.46 -27.08 14.33
C ALA A 51 4.54 -26.18 13.72
N THR A 52 5.54 -25.81 14.52
CA THR A 52 6.76 -25.11 14.09
C THR A 52 7.92 -25.52 15.00
N GLY A 53 9.13 -25.66 14.46
CA GLY A 53 10.32 -26.05 15.21
C GLY A 53 11.41 -26.72 14.36
N PRO A 54 12.52 -27.19 14.99
CA PRO A 54 13.64 -27.76 14.25
C PRO A 54 13.22 -28.95 13.37
N SER A 55 13.63 -28.98 12.11
CA SER A 55 13.14 -29.96 11.12
C SER A 55 13.33 -31.41 11.60
N LYS A 56 14.46 -31.70 12.25
CA LYS A 56 14.73 -33.04 12.85
C LYS A 56 13.75 -33.49 13.92
N LYS A 57 12.94 -32.58 14.49
CA LYS A 57 11.95 -32.86 15.54
C LYS A 57 10.52 -32.91 15.01
N ILE A 58 10.27 -32.51 13.77
CA ILE A 58 8.94 -32.47 13.17
C ILE A 58 8.79 -33.61 12.19
N LYS A 59 7.72 -34.40 12.38
CA LYS A 59 7.36 -35.47 11.46
C LYS A 59 6.46 -34.91 10.36
N ILE A 60 6.90 -35.03 9.10
CA ILE A 60 6.12 -34.61 7.94
C ILE A 60 4.91 -35.55 7.77
N PRO A 61 3.69 -35.01 7.66
CA PRO A 61 2.49 -35.79 7.37
C PRO A 61 2.53 -36.43 5.98
N ALA A 62 2.01 -37.66 5.83
CA ALA A 62 2.14 -38.44 4.59
C ALA A 62 1.41 -37.83 3.38
N ASN A 63 0.39 -37.01 3.60
CA ASN A 63 -0.44 -36.36 2.57
C ASN A 63 -0.20 -34.84 2.48
N ALA A 64 0.94 -34.35 2.99
CA ALA A 64 1.25 -32.92 2.94
C ALA A 64 1.79 -32.50 1.57
N THR A 65 1.40 -31.30 1.12
CA THR A 65 2.12 -30.56 0.10
C THR A 65 3.41 -30.04 0.74
N VAL A 66 4.56 -30.54 0.29
CA VAL A 66 5.87 -30.16 0.83
C VAL A 66 6.50 -29.06 -0.02
N ILE A 67 6.93 -27.99 0.65
CA ILE A 67 7.79 -26.95 0.10
C ILE A 67 9.16 -27.10 0.78
N ASP A 68 10.19 -27.38 -0.01
CA ASP A 68 11.57 -27.36 0.46
C ASP A 68 12.10 -25.92 0.40
N ALA A 69 12.34 -25.33 1.57
CA ALA A 69 12.84 -23.97 1.74
C ALA A 69 14.34 -23.95 2.11
N THR A 70 15.09 -25.01 1.76
CA THR A 70 16.54 -25.05 1.91
C THR A 70 17.20 -23.84 1.27
N GLY A 71 17.98 -23.09 2.05
CA GLY A 71 18.64 -21.86 1.60
C GLY A 71 17.75 -20.61 1.56
N GLN A 72 16.45 -20.76 1.86
CA GLN A 72 15.50 -19.66 1.94
C GLN A 72 15.27 -19.22 3.39
N TYR A 73 14.71 -18.02 3.53
CA TYR A 73 14.30 -17.45 4.80
C TYR A 73 12.78 -17.40 4.86
N ILE A 74 12.22 -17.65 6.05
CA ILE A 74 10.78 -17.53 6.30
C ILE A 74 10.51 -16.51 7.40
N MET A 75 9.57 -15.61 7.19
CA MET A 75 9.15 -14.60 8.17
C MET A 75 7.62 -14.45 8.19
N PRO A 76 7.03 -13.83 9.23
CA PRO A 76 5.60 -13.51 9.23
C PRO A 76 5.25 -12.54 8.08
N GLY A 77 4.01 -12.62 7.60
CA GLY A 77 3.44 -11.65 6.68
C GLY A 77 3.45 -10.22 7.24
N MET A 78 3.69 -9.24 6.37
CA MET A 78 3.79 -7.84 6.79
C MET A 78 2.41 -7.17 6.93
N THR A 79 2.36 -6.14 7.77
CA THR A 79 1.19 -5.28 8.00
C THR A 79 1.51 -3.85 7.59
N ASP A 80 0.70 -3.28 6.70
CA ASP A 80 0.67 -1.83 6.47
C ASP A 80 -0.39 -1.22 7.39
N ALA A 81 0.05 -0.61 8.49
CA ALA A 81 -0.83 -0.22 9.59
C ALA A 81 -1.56 1.11 9.40
N HIS A 82 -1.41 1.76 8.24
CA HIS A 82 -2.13 2.98 7.94
C HIS A 82 -2.30 3.14 6.43
N ILE A 83 -3.53 2.96 5.96
CA ILE A 83 -3.96 3.22 4.57
C ILE A 83 -5.35 3.88 4.55
N HIS A 84 -5.83 4.24 3.37
CA HIS A 84 -7.15 4.82 3.13
C HIS A 84 -7.81 4.29 1.84
N PHE A 85 -8.85 3.45 1.94
CA PHE A 85 -9.61 2.93 0.80
C PHE A 85 -10.51 3.95 0.11
N PHE A 86 -10.69 5.13 0.69
CA PHE A 86 -11.50 6.19 0.08
C PHE A 86 -10.68 7.10 -0.86
N GLN A 87 -9.43 6.70 -1.11
CA GLN A 87 -8.44 7.43 -1.89
C GLN A 87 -7.62 6.44 -2.73
N SER A 88 -7.17 6.80 -3.93
CA SER A 88 -6.47 5.92 -4.87
C SER A 88 -4.94 6.01 -4.79
N GLY A 89 -4.42 7.09 -4.19
CA GLY A 89 -3.01 7.47 -4.25
C GLY A 89 -2.62 8.27 -5.50
N GLY A 90 -3.53 8.46 -6.46
CA GLY A 90 -3.32 9.27 -7.66
C GLY A 90 -3.35 10.78 -7.40
N LEU A 91 -3.16 11.58 -8.46
CA LEU A 91 -3.15 13.04 -8.36
C LEU A 91 -4.50 13.62 -7.89
N TYR A 92 -5.61 12.97 -8.28
CA TYR A 92 -6.97 13.50 -8.12
C TYR A 92 -7.66 13.13 -6.81
N THR A 93 -6.98 12.38 -5.95
CA THR A 93 -7.60 11.69 -4.82
C THR A 93 -7.87 12.58 -3.59
N ARG A 94 -7.28 13.80 -3.58
CA ARG A 94 -7.37 14.76 -2.48
C ARG A 94 -7.84 16.14 -2.97
N PRO A 95 -9.14 16.32 -3.27
CA PRO A 95 -9.67 17.61 -3.72
C PRO A 95 -9.66 18.69 -2.63
N ASP A 96 -9.39 18.30 -1.38
CA ASP A 96 -9.14 19.16 -0.24
C ASP A 96 -7.69 19.66 -0.16
N ALA A 97 -6.74 19.00 -0.82
CA ALA A 97 -5.35 19.45 -0.95
C ALA A 97 -5.12 20.24 -2.26
N ILE A 98 -5.61 19.71 -3.39
CA ILE A 98 -5.62 20.40 -4.69
C ILE A 98 -6.95 20.11 -5.40
N ASN A 99 -7.78 21.14 -5.57
CA ASN A 99 -9.09 20.94 -6.19
C ASN A 99 -8.97 20.81 -7.71
N LEU A 100 -8.99 19.58 -8.20
CA LEU A 100 -8.96 19.23 -9.62
C LEU A 100 -10.29 18.64 -10.11
N ASN A 101 -11.40 18.85 -9.39
CA ASN A 101 -12.70 18.27 -9.73
C ASN A 101 -13.23 18.67 -11.13
N ALA A 102 -12.79 19.82 -11.66
CA ALA A 102 -13.12 20.24 -13.02
C ALA A 102 -12.41 19.40 -14.11
N VAL A 103 -11.28 18.77 -13.77
CA VAL A 103 -10.49 17.91 -14.66
C VAL A 103 -10.90 16.46 -14.47
N TYR A 104 -10.92 16.00 -13.22
CA TYR A 104 -11.28 14.65 -12.84
C TYR A 104 -12.09 14.69 -11.53
N PRO A 105 -13.41 14.47 -11.57
CA PRO A 105 -14.25 14.52 -10.38
C PRO A 105 -13.82 13.50 -9.32
N TYR A 106 -13.80 13.92 -8.06
CA TYR A 106 -13.45 13.08 -6.92
C TYR A 106 -14.27 11.78 -6.84
N GLU A 107 -15.56 11.82 -7.20
CA GLU A 107 -16.41 10.62 -7.19
C GLU A 107 -15.93 9.55 -8.18
N LYS A 108 -15.26 9.95 -9.26
CA LYS A 108 -14.64 8.98 -10.19
C LYS A 108 -13.45 8.29 -9.55
N ASP A 109 -12.67 8.98 -8.72
CA ASP A 109 -11.53 8.42 -7.99
C ASP A 109 -12.03 7.38 -6.97
N GLN A 110 -13.05 7.76 -6.19
CA GLN A 110 -13.68 6.86 -5.23
C GLN A 110 -14.31 5.63 -5.92
N GLN A 111 -14.98 5.82 -7.05
CA GLN A 111 -15.55 4.71 -7.81
C GLN A 111 -14.44 3.82 -8.40
N TRP A 112 -13.35 4.41 -8.86
CA TRP A 112 -12.19 3.66 -9.35
C TRP A 112 -11.64 2.73 -8.27
N VAL A 113 -11.46 3.20 -7.02
CA VAL A 113 -10.99 2.35 -5.91
C VAL A 113 -11.95 1.20 -5.65
N LYS A 114 -13.27 1.46 -5.66
CA LYS A 114 -14.30 0.41 -5.47
C LYS A 114 -14.26 -0.64 -6.57
N ASP A 115 -14.07 -0.23 -7.82
CA ASP A 115 -14.02 -1.10 -8.99
C ASP A 115 -12.72 -1.93 -9.06
N HIS A 116 -11.63 -1.39 -8.51
CA HIS A 116 -10.29 -1.99 -8.55
C HIS A 116 -9.86 -2.62 -7.21
N LEU A 117 -10.75 -2.69 -6.22
CA LEU A 117 -10.45 -3.19 -4.88
C LEU A 117 -9.73 -4.55 -4.87
N ASN A 118 -10.15 -5.50 -5.70
CA ASN A 118 -9.52 -6.81 -5.76
C ASN A 118 -8.08 -6.74 -6.30
N ASP A 119 -7.80 -5.85 -7.27
CA ASP A 119 -6.45 -5.64 -7.81
C ASP A 119 -5.55 -4.97 -6.76
N LEU A 120 -6.08 -3.97 -6.03
CA LEU A 120 -5.36 -3.34 -4.92
C LEU A 120 -4.98 -4.36 -3.83
N MET A 121 -5.91 -5.24 -3.45
CA MET A 121 -5.65 -6.31 -2.48
C MET A 121 -4.62 -7.33 -2.98
N ALA A 122 -4.67 -7.69 -4.26
CA ALA A 122 -3.69 -8.57 -4.88
C ALA A 122 -2.29 -7.93 -4.90
N ARG A 123 -2.19 -6.61 -5.10
CA ARG A 123 -0.92 -5.86 -5.00
C ARG A 123 -0.35 -5.87 -3.60
N TYR A 124 -1.17 -5.68 -2.58
CA TYR A 124 -0.73 -5.81 -1.18
C TYR A 124 -0.12 -7.20 -0.93
N LEU A 125 -0.81 -8.26 -1.32
CA LEU A 125 -0.29 -9.62 -1.21
C LEU A 125 1.00 -9.81 -2.04
N ALA A 126 1.08 -9.27 -3.27
CA ALA A 126 2.28 -9.35 -4.09
C ALA A 126 3.51 -8.69 -3.45
N CYS A 127 3.30 -7.64 -2.65
CA CYS A 127 4.33 -6.99 -1.84
C CYS A 127 4.58 -7.68 -0.48
N GLY A 128 3.97 -8.84 -0.21
CA GLY A 128 4.09 -9.56 1.06
C GLY A 128 3.32 -8.94 2.23
N ILE A 129 2.39 -8.01 1.94
CA ILE A 129 1.53 -7.36 2.93
C ILE A 129 0.25 -8.18 3.04
N THR A 130 0.16 -9.00 4.09
CA THR A 130 -0.98 -9.90 4.33
C THR A 130 -2.09 -9.23 5.15
N THR A 131 -1.79 -8.07 5.76
CA THR A 131 -2.75 -7.29 6.54
C THR A 131 -2.59 -5.80 6.24
N VAL A 132 -3.71 -5.11 6.10
CA VAL A 132 -3.78 -3.65 5.95
C VAL A 132 -4.72 -3.08 7.00
N ILE A 133 -4.43 -1.88 7.45
CA ILE A 133 -5.25 -1.18 8.44
C ILE A 133 -5.68 0.16 7.85
N ASP A 134 -6.98 0.28 7.56
CA ASP A 134 -7.58 1.52 7.10
C ASP A 134 -7.88 2.42 8.29
N VAL A 135 -7.18 3.56 8.36
CA VAL A 135 -7.22 4.47 9.52
C VAL A 135 -8.07 5.70 9.19
N GLY A 136 -9.16 5.49 8.46
CA GLY A 136 -10.12 6.55 8.18
C GLY A 136 -10.80 6.39 6.84
N GLY A 137 -12.11 6.58 6.80
CA GLY A 137 -12.87 6.65 5.56
C GLY A 137 -14.38 6.67 5.79
N PRO A 138 -15.19 6.59 4.73
CA PRO A 138 -16.64 6.65 4.83
C PRO A 138 -17.24 5.44 5.56
N LEU A 139 -18.55 5.47 5.88
CA LEU A 139 -19.22 4.30 6.48
C LEU A 139 -19.18 3.09 5.54
N SER A 140 -19.11 3.31 4.23
CA SER A 140 -18.93 2.24 3.24
C SER A 140 -17.62 1.44 3.37
N ASN A 141 -16.61 1.93 4.11
CA ASN A 141 -15.38 1.16 4.39
C ASN A 141 -15.66 -0.14 5.18
N TYR A 142 -16.69 -0.18 6.02
CA TYR A 142 -17.04 -1.40 6.74
C TYR A 142 -17.52 -2.52 5.79
N ALA A 143 -18.22 -2.16 4.71
CA ALA A 143 -18.61 -3.12 3.69
C ALA A 143 -17.40 -3.58 2.86
N ILE A 144 -16.42 -2.70 2.63
CA ILE A 144 -15.13 -3.07 2.04
C ILE A 144 -14.43 -4.12 2.91
N ARG A 145 -14.28 -3.85 4.22
CA ARG A 145 -13.70 -4.80 5.19
C ARG A 145 -14.36 -6.16 5.11
N ASP A 146 -15.69 -6.20 5.21
CA ASP A 146 -16.43 -7.45 5.26
C ASP A 146 -16.26 -8.24 3.94
N ARG A 147 -16.26 -7.55 2.79
CA ARG A 147 -16.01 -8.16 1.48
C ARG A 147 -14.61 -8.75 1.36
N VAL A 148 -13.57 -7.99 1.70
CA VAL A 148 -12.17 -8.44 1.52
C VAL A 148 -11.80 -9.50 2.54
N ASN A 149 -12.32 -9.43 3.77
CA ASN A 149 -12.08 -10.47 4.76
C ASN A 149 -12.82 -11.78 4.46
N ALA A 150 -13.89 -11.76 3.66
CA ALA A 150 -14.52 -12.98 3.14
C ALA A 150 -13.75 -13.61 1.98
N ASP A 151 -12.85 -12.87 1.32
CA ASP A 151 -12.03 -13.35 0.21
C ASP A 151 -10.61 -13.69 0.67
N SER A 152 -10.28 -14.98 0.68
CA SER A 152 -8.94 -15.47 1.02
C SER A 152 -7.83 -15.05 0.04
N ALA A 153 -8.17 -14.54 -1.15
CA ALA A 153 -7.22 -13.99 -2.11
C ALA A 153 -7.02 -12.47 -1.94
N SER A 154 -7.66 -11.87 -0.93
CA SER A 154 -7.47 -10.48 -0.55
C SER A 154 -6.69 -10.40 0.77
N ALA A 155 -5.85 -9.37 0.94
CA ALA A 155 -5.22 -9.09 2.22
C ALA A 155 -6.28 -8.87 3.31
N THR A 156 -5.95 -9.21 4.55
CA THR A 156 -6.85 -8.97 5.69
C THR A 156 -6.96 -7.47 5.95
N ALA A 157 -8.17 -6.95 6.14
CA ALA A 157 -8.38 -5.55 6.47
C ALA A 157 -8.96 -5.38 7.88
N TRP A 158 -8.44 -4.42 8.63
CA TRP A 158 -9.11 -3.83 9.80
C TRP A 158 -9.35 -2.36 9.51
N VAL A 159 -10.54 -1.86 9.82
CA VAL A 159 -10.94 -0.53 9.35
C VAL A 159 -11.59 0.28 10.45
N THR A 160 -11.42 1.60 10.36
CA THR A 160 -12.36 2.54 10.97
C THR A 160 -13.43 2.95 9.96
N GLY A 161 -14.37 3.77 10.43
CA GLY A 161 -15.28 4.52 9.58
C GLY A 161 -14.90 6.00 9.60
N PRO A 162 -15.90 6.91 9.57
CA PRO A 162 -15.64 8.33 9.41
C PRO A 162 -14.82 8.88 10.57
N LEU A 163 -13.82 9.69 10.22
CA LEU A 163 -13.00 10.38 11.20
C LEU A 163 -13.83 11.43 11.93
N ILE A 164 -13.75 11.42 13.26
CA ILE A 164 -14.30 12.47 14.11
C ILE A 164 -13.31 13.64 14.06
N SER A 165 -13.75 14.81 13.58
CA SER A 165 -12.82 15.92 13.31
C SER A 165 -13.22 17.22 13.98
N THR A 166 -12.22 18.03 14.34
CA THR A 166 -12.40 19.44 14.75
C THR A 166 -12.46 20.40 13.56
N TYR A 167 -12.19 19.88 12.37
CA TYR A 167 -12.11 20.61 11.10
C TYR A 167 -12.96 19.94 10.01
N GLN A 168 -13.61 20.74 9.16
CA GLN A 168 -14.30 20.24 7.98
C GLN A 168 -13.42 20.46 6.74
N PRO A 169 -12.81 19.42 6.17
CA PRO A 169 -12.10 19.54 4.90
C PRO A 169 -13.09 19.88 3.77
N PRO A 170 -12.72 20.77 2.83
CA PRO A 170 -13.56 21.13 1.71
C PRO A 170 -13.58 20.04 0.63
N ASN A 171 -14.59 20.03 -0.23
CA ASN A 171 -14.64 19.28 -1.49
C ASN A 171 -14.60 17.73 -1.38
N LEU A 172 -14.72 17.16 -0.18
CA LEU A 172 -14.91 15.71 -0.01
C LEU A 172 -16.39 15.34 -0.16
N ASP A 173 -16.67 14.03 -0.26
CA ASP A 173 -18.03 13.50 -0.41
C ASP A 173 -18.93 13.99 0.74
N GLU A 174 -20.06 14.62 0.40
CA GLU A 174 -21.03 15.13 1.39
C GLU A 174 -22.07 14.09 1.81
N LYS A 175 -22.28 13.04 1.00
CA LYS A 175 -23.30 12.00 1.22
C LYS A 175 -22.80 10.89 2.14
N ASP A 176 -21.59 10.42 1.91
CA ASP A 176 -20.89 9.46 2.77
C ASP A 176 -19.51 10.03 3.13
N PRO A 177 -19.46 11.10 3.96
CA PRO A 177 -18.22 11.82 4.22
C PRO A 177 -17.21 10.94 4.96
N PRO A 178 -15.94 10.88 4.49
CA PRO A 178 -14.89 10.19 5.20
C PRO A 178 -14.50 10.91 6.49
N ILE A 179 -14.72 12.22 6.57
CA ILE A 179 -14.30 13.08 7.68
C ILE A 179 -15.49 13.96 8.07
N ILE A 180 -15.90 13.90 9.33
CA ILE A 180 -17.08 14.59 9.83
C ILE A 180 -16.66 15.54 10.95
N LYS A 181 -16.87 16.85 10.71
CA LYS A 181 -16.66 17.85 11.75
C LYS A 181 -17.73 17.73 12.84
N VAL A 182 -17.29 17.74 14.09
CA VAL A 182 -18.13 17.89 15.29
C VAL A 182 -17.74 19.15 16.04
N ASN A 183 -18.70 19.78 16.71
CA ASN A 183 -18.52 21.05 17.42
C ASN A 183 -18.69 20.91 18.93
N THR A 184 -19.22 19.79 19.41
CA THR A 184 -19.47 19.55 20.83
C THR A 184 -19.02 18.16 21.27
N PRO A 185 -18.71 17.97 22.56
CA PRO A 185 -18.49 16.65 23.14
C PRO A 185 -19.60 15.64 22.84
N GLU A 186 -20.86 16.08 22.90
CA GLU A 186 -22.02 15.21 22.65
C GLU A 186 -22.09 14.76 21.18
N GLU A 187 -21.85 15.67 20.23
CA GLU A 187 -21.76 15.31 18.80
C GLU A 187 -20.64 14.29 18.55
N ALA A 188 -19.52 14.39 19.27
CA ALA A 188 -18.43 13.43 19.17
C ALA A 188 -18.86 12.03 19.68
N ARG A 189 -19.57 11.97 20.82
CA ARG A 189 -20.12 10.70 21.35
C ARG A 189 -21.13 10.09 20.39
N GLU A 190 -22.05 10.90 19.86
CA GLU A 190 -23.06 10.42 18.92
C GLU A 190 -22.43 9.90 17.62
N LEU A 191 -21.34 10.52 17.15
CA LEU A 191 -20.63 10.01 15.98
C LEU A 191 -19.90 8.67 16.26
N VAL A 192 -19.37 8.45 17.47
CA VAL A 192 -18.88 7.12 17.88
C VAL A 192 -20.04 6.11 17.85
N LYS A 193 -21.16 6.42 18.50
CA LYS A 193 -22.34 5.55 18.57
C LYS A 193 -22.89 5.19 17.20
N LYS A 194 -22.90 6.15 16.25
CA LYS A 194 -23.34 5.93 14.87
C LYS A 194 -22.51 4.86 14.14
N GLN A 195 -21.25 4.69 14.52
CA GLN A 195 -20.36 3.69 13.90
C GLN A 195 -20.54 2.29 14.51
N LEU A 196 -20.98 2.17 15.78
CA LEU A 196 -21.10 0.89 16.49
C LEU A 196 -21.89 -0.21 15.77
N PRO A 197 -23.02 0.06 15.08
CA PRO A 197 -23.76 -0.97 14.33
C PRO A 197 -22.93 -1.69 13.26
N TYR A 198 -21.87 -1.04 12.76
CA TYR A 198 -20.96 -1.58 11.76
C TYR A 198 -19.78 -2.36 12.36
N LYS A 199 -19.71 -2.44 13.69
CA LYS A 199 -18.67 -3.13 14.47
C LYS A 199 -17.26 -2.63 14.10
N PRO A 200 -16.93 -1.35 14.33
CA PRO A 200 -15.59 -0.82 14.07
C PRO A 200 -14.50 -1.68 14.72
N ASP A 201 -13.35 -1.80 14.04
CA ASP A 201 -12.17 -2.40 14.67
C ASP A 201 -11.54 -1.43 15.69
N PHE A 202 -11.61 -0.13 15.42
CA PHE A 202 -11.19 0.99 16.28
C PHE A 202 -11.79 2.31 15.76
N ILE A 203 -11.61 3.41 16.50
CA ILE A 203 -12.13 4.74 16.15
C ILE A 203 -11.00 5.69 15.78
N LYS A 204 -11.26 6.62 14.86
CA LYS A 204 -10.30 7.62 14.40
C LYS A 204 -10.76 9.04 14.72
N ILE A 205 -9.83 9.83 15.26
CA ILE A 205 -9.98 11.28 15.48
C ILE A 205 -8.97 12.03 14.60
N TRP A 206 -9.44 13.10 13.95
CA TRP A 206 -8.61 14.09 13.28
C TRP A 206 -8.55 15.38 14.12
N TYR A 207 -7.49 15.52 14.92
CA TYR A 207 -7.33 16.64 15.84
C TYR A 207 -6.52 17.75 15.19
N ILE A 208 -7.22 18.66 14.51
CA ILE A 208 -6.62 19.83 13.86
C ILE A 208 -6.77 21.05 14.76
N VAL A 209 -5.68 21.81 14.91
CA VAL A 209 -5.62 23.10 15.60
C VAL A 209 -5.04 24.13 14.64
N PHE A 210 -5.77 25.20 14.37
CA PHE A 210 -5.29 26.23 13.42
C PHE A 210 -4.25 27.15 14.06
N PRO A 211 -3.36 27.76 13.24
CA PRO A 211 -2.45 28.80 13.72
C PRO A 211 -3.17 29.88 14.52
N GLY A 212 -2.70 30.15 15.73
CA GLY A 212 -3.29 31.12 16.65
C GLY A 212 -4.41 30.57 17.55
N GLN A 213 -4.85 29.33 17.38
CA GLN A 213 -5.72 28.64 18.32
C GLN A 213 -4.90 27.94 19.41
N LYS A 214 -5.44 27.89 20.63
CA LYS A 214 -4.82 27.08 21.68
C LYS A 214 -5.06 25.60 21.41
N ALA A 215 -4.03 24.78 21.60
CA ALA A 215 -4.11 23.34 21.41
C ALA A 215 -5.27 22.71 22.21
N ASP A 216 -5.51 23.15 23.44
CA ASP A 216 -6.54 22.62 24.33
C ASP A 216 -7.98 23.08 24.03
N SER A 217 -8.18 23.98 23.06
CA SER A 217 -9.48 24.61 22.79
C SER A 217 -10.59 23.62 22.39
N THR A 218 -10.23 22.53 21.70
CA THR A 218 -11.15 21.47 21.27
C THR A 218 -10.92 20.15 22.02
N LEU A 219 -10.04 20.13 23.02
CA LEU A 219 -9.73 18.94 23.82
C LEU A 219 -10.95 18.27 24.46
N PRO A 220 -11.99 18.99 24.93
CA PRO A 220 -13.21 18.34 25.44
C PRO A 220 -13.91 17.44 24.41
N ILE A 221 -13.88 17.80 23.12
CA ILE A 221 -14.42 16.99 22.02
C ILE A 221 -13.62 15.69 21.90
N ILE A 222 -12.29 15.82 21.90
CA ILE A 222 -11.36 14.69 21.76
C ILE A 222 -11.53 13.70 22.93
N LYS A 223 -11.58 14.21 24.16
CA LYS A 223 -11.82 13.40 25.37
C LYS A 223 -13.13 12.65 25.31
N ALA A 224 -14.22 13.30 24.89
CA ALA A 224 -15.52 12.67 24.83
C ALA A 224 -15.58 11.53 23.82
N ALA A 225 -14.96 11.70 22.64
CA ALA A 225 -14.81 10.62 21.67
C ALA A 225 -13.97 9.45 22.22
N ILE A 226 -12.88 9.74 22.93
CA ILE A 226 -12.03 8.71 23.55
C ILE A 226 -12.80 7.91 24.60
N GLU A 227 -13.42 8.60 25.56
CA GLU A 227 -14.19 7.98 26.64
C GLU A 227 -15.34 7.12 26.09
N GLU A 228 -16.08 7.61 25.08
CA GLU A 228 -17.17 6.85 24.46
C GLU A 228 -16.66 5.60 23.75
N SER A 229 -15.52 5.70 23.07
CA SER A 229 -14.89 4.56 22.38
C SER A 229 -14.42 3.50 23.38
N HIS A 230 -13.74 3.93 24.45
CA HIS A 230 -13.27 3.05 25.52
C HIS A 230 -14.42 2.38 26.27
N ALA A 231 -15.55 3.08 26.48
CA ALA A 231 -16.76 2.50 27.07
C ALA A 231 -17.31 1.31 26.25
N HIS A 232 -16.98 1.24 24.96
CA HIS A 232 -17.33 0.15 24.06
C HIS A 232 -16.15 -0.79 23.73
N GLY A 233 -15.02 -0.66 24.44
CA GLY A 233 -13.84 -1.51 24.28
C GLY A 233 -13.06 -1.27 22.99
N LEU A 234 -13.24 -0.11 22.35
CA LEU A 234 -12.56 0.26 21.10
C LEU A 234 -11.33 1.12 21.38
N LYS A 235 -10.21 0.81 20.72
CA LYS A 235 -9.03 1.69 20.71
C LYS A 235 -9.29 2.95 19.89
N VAL A 236 -8.49 3.99 20.14
CA VAL A 236 -8.60 5.27 19.45
C VAL A 236 -7.28 5.70 18.82
N ALA A 237 -7.31 5.88 17.50
CA ALA A 237 -6.25 6.52 16.74
C ALA A 237 -6.49 8.02 16.63
N VAL A 238 -5.43 8.81 16.77
CA VAL A 238 -5.49 10.27 16.70
C VAL A 238 -4.42 10.77 15.74
N HIS A 239 -4.84 11.56 14.74
CA HIS A 239 -3.92 12.43 14.01
C HIS A 239 -3.70 13.68 14.86
N ALA A 240 -2.45 13.93 15.24
CA ALA A 240 -2.01 15.08 16.02
C ALA A 240 -0.50 15.30 15.74
N THR A 241 -0.19 16.07 14.70
CA THR A 241 1.17 16.25 14.19
C THR A 241 1.96 17.32 14.95
N GLU A 242 1.30 18.15 15.75
CA GLU A 242 1.98 19.09 16.65
C GLU A 242 2.27 18.47 18.02
N TYR A 243 3.41 18.83 18.62
CA TYR A 243 3.85 18.27 19.90
C TYR A 243 2.82 18.43 21.01
N GLU A 244 2.21 19.62 21.13
CA GLU A 244 1.22 19.87 22.18
C GLU A 244 -0.10 19.14 21.92
N THR A 245 -0.55 19.02 20.67
CA THR A 245 -1.78 18.27 20.34
C THR A 245 -1.56 16.77 20.60
N ALA A 246 -0.40 16.23 20.23
CA ALA A 246 -0.01 14.86 20.53
C ALA A 246 0.06 14.58 22.04
N ARG A 247 0.74 15.45 22.81
CA ARG A 247 0.83 15.32 24.27
C ARG A 247 -0.55 15.35 24.93
N LEU A 248 -1.41 16.26 24.52
CA LEU A 248 -2.79 16.35 25.03
C LEU A 248 -3.64 15.13 24.67
N ALA A 249 -3.56 14.64 23.44
CA ALA A 249 -4.28 13.45 22.98
C ALA A 249 -3.87 12.20 23.77
N VAL A 250 -2.57 11.98 23.96
CA VAL A 250 -2.03 10.85 24.74
C VAL A 250 -2.42 10.97 26.21
N THR A 251 -2.36 12.18 26.78
CA THR A 251 -2.81 12.43 28.16
C THR A 251 -4.30 12.15 28.32
N ALA A 252 -5.10 12.45 27.29
CA ALA A 252 -6.54 12.20 27.25
C ALA A 252 -6.91 10.72 27.05
N GLY A 253 -5.95 9.85 26.73
CA GLY A 253 -6.17 8.41 26.58
C GLY A 253 -6.18 7.90 25.14
N ALA A 254 -5.62 8.62 24.17
CA ALA A 254 -5.36 8.05 22.86
C ALA A 254 -4.53 6.76 22.97
N ASP A 255 -4.82 5.76 22.13
CA ASP A 255 -4.09 4.49 22.09
C ASP A 255 -3.03 4.47 20.99
N ILE A 256 -3.30 5.18 19.89
CA ILE A 256 -2.51 5.20 18.67
C ILE A 256 -2.29 6.65 18.25
N LEU A 257 -1.03 7.05 18.11
CA LEU A 257 -0.66 8.28 17.40
C LEU A 257 -0.26 7.91 15.98
N VAL A 258 -0.95 8.50 15.00
CA VAL A 258 -0.53 8.43 13.61
C VAL A 258 0.15 9.71 13.18
N HIS A 259 1.02 9.53 12.20
CA HIS A 259 2.00 10.48 11.71
C HIS A 259 2.95 10.93 12.81
N SER A 260 4.21 11.12 12.43
CA SER A 260 5.19 11.68 13.36
C SER A 260 4.84 13.12 13.71
N VAL A 261 5.21 13.53 14.92
CA VAL A 261 5.26 14.96 15.25
C VAL A 261 6.29 15.64 14.34
N ASP A 262 5.92 16.80 13.78
CA ASP A 262 6.70 17.51 12.75
C ASP A 262 7.12 18.94 13.14
N ASP A 263 6.59 19.48 14.23
CA ASP A 263 6.88 20.85 14.71
C ASP A 263 7.94 20.92 15.83
N LYS A 264 8.18 19.81 16.55
CA LYS A 264 9.19 19.73 17.62
C LYS A 264 9.79 18.33 17.78
N VAL A 265 11.07 18.28 18.14
CA VAL A 265 11.74 17.03 18.54
C VAL A 265 11.14 16.49 19.84
N LEU A 266 10.88 15.18 19.90
CA LEU A 266 10.37 14.51 21.10
C LEU A 266 11.42 14.54 22.21
N ASP A 267 11.10 15.21 23.32
CA ASP A 267 11.92 15.22 24.52
C ASP A 267 11.64 14.00 25.42
N ASN A 268 12.47 13.81 26.45
CA ASN A 268 12.39 12.65 27.35
C ASN A 268 11.03 12.55 28.06
N GLU A 269 10.38 13.68 28.36
CA GLU A 269 9.06 13.68 29.00
C GLU A 269 8.00 13.12 28.05
N MET A 270 7.99 13.56 26.80
CA MET A 270 7.08 13.03 25.79
C MET A 270 7.36 11.55 25.52
N LEU A 271 8.62 11.15 25.34
CA LEU A 271 8.98 9.74 25.11
C LEU A 271 8.56 8.84 26.28
N GLN A 272 8.75 9.30 27.52
CA GLN A 272 8.32 8.58 28.71
C GLN A 272 6.78 8.49 28.77
N LEU A 273 6.06 9.57 28.44
CA LEU A 273 4.61 9.57 28.34
C LEU A 273 4.09 8.55 27.31
N LEU A 274 4.67 8.53 26.11
CA LEU A 274 4.31 7.58 25.05
C LEU A 274 4.52 6.12 25.51
N LYS A 275 5.64 5.86 26.18
CA LYS A 275 5.97 4.53 26.71
C LYS A 275 5.03 4.10 27.83
N ASP A 276 4.78 4.96 28.82
CA ASP A 276 3.94 4.64 29.97
C ASP A 276 2.49 4.40 29.57
N LYS A 277 2.01 5.15 28.57
CA LYS A 277 0.69 4.96 27.97
C LYS A 277 0.64 3.84 26.93
N LYS A 278 1.77 3.20 26.63
CA LYS A 278 1.90 2.12 25.63
C LYS A 278 1.35 2.53 24.26
N ILE A 279 1.64 3.77 23.86
CA ILE A 279 1.18 4.32 22.59
C ILE A 279 1.77 3.52 21.43
N VAL A 280 0.89 3.17 20.49
CA VAL A 280 1.28 2.74 19.16
C VAL A 280 1.66 3.97 18.35
N TYR A 281 2.89 4.02 17.86
CA TYR A 281 3.41 5.15 17.10
C TYR A 281 3.59 4.75 15.63
N ILE A 282 2.82 5.37 14.73
CA ILE A 282 2.86 5.12 13.28
C ILE A 282 3.40 6.38 12.57
N PRO A 283 4.61 6.36 11.98
CA PRO A 283 5.30 7.59 11.60
C PRO A 283 4.90 8.19 10.25
N THR A 284 4.51 7.37 9.26
CA THR A 284 4.12 7.78 7.89
C THR A 284 5.08 8.79 7.25
N LEU A 285 6.36 8.41 7.13
CA LEU A 285 7.48 9.33 6.84
C LEU A 285 7.51 9.85 5.40
N ILE A 286 6.86 9.17 4.45
CA ILE A 286 6.99 9.48 3.02
C ILE A 286 5.92 10.46 2.49
N VAL A 287 4.85 10.72 3.26
CA VAL A 287 3.68 11.45 2.77
C VAL A 287 4.03 12.86 2.30
N HIS A 288 4.71 13.64 3.14
CA HIS A 288 5.06 15.02 2.83
C HIS A 288 5.95 15.12 1.56
N GLN A 289 7.02 14.34 1.50
CA GLN A 289 7.88 14.26 0.32
C GLN A 289 7.12 13.81 -0.95
N ASN A 290 6.12 12.93 -0.82
CA ASN A 290 5.26 12.49 -1.93
C ASN A 290 4.37 13.61 -2.49
N TYR A 291 3.85 14.49 -1.63
CA TYR A 291 3.18 15.71 -2.05
C TYR A 291 4.16 16.66 -2.77
N ILE A 292 5.34 16.89 -2.19
CA ILE A 292 6.35 17.79 -2.77
C ILE A 292 6.80 17.32 -4.16
N ARG A 293 7.15 16.04 -4.34
CA ARG A 293 7.55 15.52 -5.67
C ARG A 293 6.43 15.67 -6.70
N THR A 294 5.18 15.52 -6.29
CA THR A 294 4.02 15.73 -7.16
C THR A 294 3.83 17.19 -7.53
N PHE A 295 3.81 18.11 -6.56
CA PHE A 295 3.57 19.52 -6.84
C PHE A 295 4.75 20.24 -7.48
N THR A 296 5.96 19.70 -7.34
CA THR A 296 7.13 20.17 -8.09
C THR A 296 7.27 19.52 -9.47
N GLN A 297 6.52 18.42 -9.71
CA GLN A 297 6.64 17.57 -10.91
C GLN A 297 8.08 17.05 -11.10
N GLN A 298 8.71 16.64 -10.00
CA GLN A 298 10.07 16.08 -9.97
C GLN A 298 10.02 14.71 -9.32
N PHE A 299 10.04 13.66 -10.13
CA PHE A 299 9.93 12.28 -9.67
C PHE A 299 11.24 11.52 -9.87
N ASP A 300 11.54 10.64 -8.91
CA ASP A 300 12.59 9.65 -8.92
C ASP A 300 11.97 8.24 -8.77
N PHE A 301 11.04 7.90 -9.67
CA PHE A 301 10.34 6.63 -9.61
C PHE A 301 11.29 5.45 -9.53
N SER A 302 11.02 4.54 -8.60
CA SER A 302 11.79 3.33 -8.42
C SER A 302 11.28 2.19 -9.31
N ALA A 303 12.15 1.22 -9.60
CA ALA A 303 11.73 -0.03 -10.25
C ALA A 303 10.64 -0.78 -9.45
N HIS A 304 10.63 -0.62 -8.11
CA HIS A 304 9.59 -1.18 -7.25
C HIS A 304 8.24 -0.51 -7.47
N GLU A 305 8.18 0.82 -7.58
CA GLU A 305 6.94 1.53 -7.93
C GLU A 305 6.42 1.10 -9.30
N PHE A 306 7.28 1.01 -10.33
CA PHE A 306 6.85 0.53 -11.64
C PHE A 306 6.32 -0.92 -11.64
N ALA A 307 6.87 -1.77 -10.78
CA ALA A 307 6.49 -3.17 -10.68
C ALA A 307 5.15 -3.37 -9.95
N TYR A 308 4.91 -2.63 -8.87
CA TYR A 308 3.82 -2.94 -7.93
C TYR A 308 2.73 -1.87 -7.82
N ALA A 309 3.00 -0.61 -8.20
CA ALA A 309 1.98 0.42 -8.18
C ALA A 309 0.94 0.19 -9.26
N ASP A 310 -0.29 0.65 -9.03
CA ASP A 310 -1.27 0.71 -10.11
C ASP A 310 -0.75 1.64 -11.22
N PRO A 311 -0.61 1.15 -12.46
CA PRO A 311 0.02 1.92 -13.53
C PRO A 311 -0.82 3.13 -13.96
N PHE A 312 -2.14 3.11 -13.79
CA PHE A 312 -2.97 4.25 -14.14
C PHE A 312 -2.82 5.34 -13.07
N MET A 313 -2.91 4.99 -11.78
CA MET A 313 -2.71 5.95 -10.70
C MET A 313 -1.31 6.53 -10.69
N LEU A 314 -0.28 5.71 -10.90
CA LEU A 314 1.11 6.16 -11.07
C LEU A 314 1.25 7.15 -12.23
N GLY A 315 0.57 6.88 -13.36
CA GLY A 315 0.58 7.76 -14.52
C GLY A 315 0.01 9.16 -14.23
N THR A 316 -1.07 9.23 -13.45
CA THR A 316 -1.74 10.51 -13.12
C THR A 316 -0.84 11.51 -12.41
N LEU A 317 0.21 11.05 -11.72
CA LEU A 317 1.10 11.91 -10.94
C LEU A 317 1.83 12.94 -11.80
N THR A 318 2.01 12.66 -13.09
CA THR A 318 2.68 13.56 -14.03
C THR A 318 1.74 14.48 -14.80
N ASP A 319 0.43 14.43 -14.53
CA ASP A 319 -0.58 15.18 -15.28
C ASP A 319 -0.57 16.68 -14.93
N LEU A 320 -0.20 17.05 -13.70
CA LEU A 320 -0.31 18.43 -13.20
C LEU A 320 0.39 19.45 -14.10
N GLN A 321 1.57 19.11 -14.64
CA GLN A 321 2.32 20.00 -15.54
C GLN A 321 1.63 20.25 -16.90
N HIS A 322 0.59 19.48 -17.22
CA HIS A 322 -0.17 19.52 -18.49
C HIS A 322 -1.62 19.98 -18.32
N ILE A 323 -2.04 20.29 -17.09
CA ILE A 323 -3.38 20.85 -16.82
C ILE A 323 -3.33 22.36 -17.06
N GLU A 324 -4.12 22.84 -18.03
CA GLU A 324 -4.30 24.26 -18.27
C GLU A 324 -4.95 24.94 -17.06
N ASN A 325 -4.38 26.06 -16.61
CA ASN A 325 -4.85 26.82 -15.44
C ASN A 325 -4.97 25.98 -14.15
N ALA A 326 -4.03 25.05 -13.92
CA ALA A 326 -3.97 24.30 -12.68
C ALA A 326 -3.99 25.23 -11.44
N PRO A 327 -4.61 24.83 -10.32
CA PRO A 327 -4.67 25.65 -9.10
C PRO A 327 -3.30 25.94 -8.49
N VAL A 328 -2.30 25.12 -8.84
CA VAL A 328 -0.94 25.18 -8.35
C VAL A 328 0.00 25.28 -9.55
N ASP A 329 0.84 26.32 -9.58
CA ASP A 329 1.92 26.45 -10.56
C ASP A 329 3.15 25.66 -10.08
N TYR A 330 3.35 24.48 -10.67
CA TYR A 330 4.46 23.58 -10.30
C TYR A 330 5.85 24.22 -10.45
N LYS A 331 6.02 25.18 -11.38
CA LYS A 331 7.30 25.88 -11.58
C LYS A 331 7.58 26.79 -10.40
N GLN A 332 6.55 27.49 -9.89
CA GLN A 332 6.68 28.33 -8.71
C GLN A 332 6.90 27.51 -7.44
N VAL A 333 6.24 26.37 -7.29
CA VAL A 333 6.49 25.45 -6.18
C VAL A 333 7.94 24.95 -6.21
N ARG A 334 8.44 24.53 -7.38
CA ARG A 334 9.83 24.07 -7.55
C ARG A 334 10.87 25.13 -7.17
N LEU A 335 10.58 26.41 -7.37
CA LEU A 335 11.48 27.50 -6.95
C LEU A 335 11.51 27.70 -5.43
N ARG A 336 10.45 27.31 -4.72
CA ARG A 336 10.33 27.47 -3.26
C ARG A 336 10.85 26.28 -2.48
N PHE A 337 10.81 25.09 -3.07
CA PHE A 337 11.22 23.83 -2.44
C PHE A 337 12.46 23.27 -3.15
N SER A 338 13.64 23.45 -2.55
CA SER A 338 14.90 22.89 -3.02
C SER A 338 15.58 22.07 -1.91
N GLY A 339 15.23 20.79 -1.82
CA GLY A 339 15.82 19.84 -0.86
C GLY A 339 14.81 19.28 0.15
N PRO A 340 15.27 18.37 1.03
CA PRO A 340 14.42 17.77 2.07
C PRO A 340 13.95 18.83 3.07
N SER A 341 12.72 18.72 3.57
CA SER A 341 12.19 19.68 4.52
C SER A 341 12.74 19.48 5.93
N THR A 342 12.68 20.54 6.74
CA THR A 342 13.00 20.48 8.18
C THR A 342 12.08 19.49 8.91
N GLU A 343 10.80 19.45 8.51
CA GLU A 343 9.78 18.54 9.02
C GLU A 343 10.20 17.08 8.78
N ASP A 344 10.52 16.71 7.53
CA ASP A 344 10.98 15.34 7.21
C ASP A 344 12.19 14.95 8.06
N SER A 345 13.17 15.86 8.19
CA SER A 345 14.37 15.61 9.01
C SER A 345 14.04 15.39 10.49
N MET A 346 13.05 16.12 11.00
CA MET A 346 12.59 16.01 12.39
C MET A 346 11.83 14.70 12.63
N MET A 347 10.96 14.30 11.70
CA MET A 347 10.21 13.05 11.79
C MET A 347 11.13 11.83 11.84
N LEU A 348 12.23 11.84 11.07
CA LEU A 348 13.26 10.79 11.15
C LEU A 348 13.92 10.72 12.53
N VAL A 349 14.29 11.88 13.10
CA VAL A 349 14.87 11.96 14.45
C VAL A 349 13.88 11.45 15.49
N ASN A 350 12.62 11.88 15.42
CA ASN A 350 11.55 11.50 16.33
C ASN A 350 11.28 10.00 16.29
N LEU A 351 11.25 9.39 15.11
CA LEU A 351 11.13 7.94 14.97
C LEU A 351 12.28 7.21 15.70
N LYS A 352 13.53 7.64 15.49
CA LYS A 352 14.67 6.98 16.12
C LYS A 352 14.63 7.07 17.65
N LEU A 353 14.27 8.25 18.16
CA LEU A 353 14.13 8.48 19.60
C LEU A 353 12.99 7.64 20.21
N ALA A 354 11.85 7.54 19.52
CA ALA A 354 10.72 6.71 19.94
C ALA A 354 11.11 5.24 20.05
N GLU A 355 11.78 4.69 19.02
CA GLU A 355 12.26 3.30 19.04
C GLU A 355 13.27 3.08 20.18
N GLN A 356 14.24 3.97 20.35
CA GLN A 356 15.25 3.86 21.43
C GLN A 356 14.64 3.94 22.84
N ALA A 357 13.58 4.72 23.01
CA ALA A 357 12.85 4.82 24.28
C ALA A 357 12.02 3.55 24.57
N GLY A 358 11.79 2.70 23.57
CA GLY A 358 10.94 1.52 23.65
C GLY A 358 9.44 1.82 23.51
N VAL A 359 9.10 2.90 22.77
CA VAL A 359 7.73 3.14 22.30
C VAL A 359 7.37 2.07 21.27
N LEU A 360 6.09 1.67 21.20
CA LEU A 360 5.66 0.64 20.26
C LEU A 360 5.54 1.22 18.84
N VAL A 361 6.64 1.21 18.09
CA VAL A 361 6.69 1.66 16.70
C VAL A 361 6.05 0.62 15.78
N VAL A 362 5.20 1.10 14.88
CA VAL A 362 4.50 0.29 13.87
C VAL A 362 4.62 0.94 12.50
N SER A 363 4.91 0.15 11.46
CA SER A 363 5.04 0.65 10.09
C SER A 363 3.67 0.93 9.46
N GLY A 364 3.52 2.07 8.80
CA GLY A 364 2.31 2.44 8.06
C GLY A 364 2.60 3.55 7.07
N THR A 365 1.94 3.54 5.91
CA THR A 365 2.29 4.42 4.78
C THR A 365 1.46 5.69 4.69
N ASP A 366 0.23 5.64 5.17
CA ASP A 366 -0.84 6.55 4.78
C ASP A 366 -1.22 6.43 3.30
N ALA A 367 -1.10 5.23 2.72
CA ALA A 367 -1.38 4.99 1.30
C ALA A 367 -2.84 5.30 0.95
N GLY A 368 -3.02 5.91 -0.22
CA GLY A 368 -4.25 6.60 -0.61
C GLY A 368 -3.98 8.09 -0.82
N ASN A 369 -3.05 8.69 -0.08
CA ASN A 369 -2.62 10.07 -0.31
C ASN A 369 -1.91 10.28 -1.65
N ILE A 370 -1.89 11.51 -2.16
CA ILE A 370 -1.22 11.86 -3.43
C ILE A 370 0.21 11.29 -3.46
N ALA A 371 0.49 10.48 -4.48
CA ALA A 371 1.75 9.78 -4.72
C ALA A 371 2.21 8.79 -3.63
N THR A 372 1.35 8.50 -2.65
CA THR A 372 1.50 7.42 -1.68
C THR A 372 0.59 6.28 -2.11
N LEU A 373 1.06 5.50 -3.07
CA LEU A 373 0.28 4.49 -3.79
C LEU A 373 0.13 3.22 -2.95
N HIS A 374 -1.07 2.62 -2.99
CA HIS A 374 -1.36 1.35 -2.32
C HIS A 374 -0.32 0.27 -2.67
N ALA A 375 0.09 -0.48 -1.66
CA ALA A 375 1.12 -1.52 -1.68
C ALA A 375 2.55 -1.04 -2.01
N ALA A 376 2.74 -0.35 -3.14
CA ALA A 376 4.06 0.04 -3.65
C ALA A 376 4.80 1.04 -2.76
N SER A 377 4.09 1.86 -1.98
CA SER A 377 4.71 2.83 -1.09
C SER A 377 5.18 2.23 0.24
N PHE A 378 4.82 0.99 0.58
CA PHE A 378 5.23 0.36 1.84
C PHE A 378 6.73 0.12 1.91
N TYR A 379 7.35 -0.42 0.86
CA TYR A 379 8.79 -0.65 0.86
C TYR A 379 9.62 0.66 0.96
N PRO A 380 9.29 1.75 0.23
CA PRO A 380 9.88 3.08 0.45
C PRO A 380 9.73 3.61 1.89
N GLU A 381 8.59 3.37 2.55
CA GLU A 381 8.42 3.71 3.97
C GLU A 381 9.43 2.93 4.83
N LEU A 382 9.58 1.62 4.64
CA LEU A 382 10.57 0.81 5.36
C LEU A 382 12.02 1.27 5.11
N GLN A 383 12.35 1.65 3.88
CA GLN A 383 13.66 2.23 3.56
C GLN A 383 13.86 3.58 4.27
N THR A 384 12.80 4.37 4.42
CA THR A 384 12.85 5.66 5.11
C THR A 384 13.00 5.48 6.62
N MET A 385 12.37 4.45 7.21
CA MET A 385 12.63 4.01 8.58
C MET A 385 14.09 3.57 8.77
N GLN A 386 14.67 2.85 7.80
CA GLN A 386 16.10 2.50 7.83
C GLN A 386 16.99 3.74 7.78
N LYS A 387 16.66 4.74 6.94
CA LYS A 387 17.36 6.03 6.88
C LYS A 387 17.27 6.82 8.20
N ALA A 388 16.17 6.68 8.94
CA ALA A 388 16.06 7.21 10.31
C ALA A 388 17.00 6.52 11.32
N GLY A 389 17.62 5.40 10.94
CA GLY A 389 18.60 4.69 11.75
C GLY A 389 18.02 3.47 12.48
N LEU A 390 16.82 2.99 12.09
CA LEU A 390 16.34 1.70 12.55
C LEU A 390 17.12 0.57 11.88
N SER A 391 17.42 -0.47 12.67
CA SER A 391 17.96 -1.73 12.18
C SER A 391 16.88 -2.54 11.46
N ASN A 392 17.30 -3.48 10.60
CA ASN A 392 16.35 -4.36 9.91
C ASN A 392 15.48 -5.18 10.90
N TRP A 393 15.99 -5.52 12.09
CA TRP A 393 15.17 -6.18 13.12
C TRP A 393 14.04 -5.28 13.65
N GLU A 394 14.33 -4.01 13.92
CA GLU A 394 13.35 -3.03 14.38
C GLU A 394 12.28 -2.84 13.29
N ILE A 395 12.68 -2.72 12.02
CA ILE A 395 11.78 -2.58 10.86
C ILE A 395 10.92 -3.83 10.63
N ILE A 396 11.52 -5.02 10.65
CA ILE A 396 10.78 -6.28 10.46
C ILE A 396 9.75 -6.44 11.59
N ARG A 397 10.11 -6.11 12.83
CA ARG A 397 9.16 -6.15 13.97
C ARG A 397 8.05 -5.11 13.83
N SER A 398 8.36 -3.87 13.46
CA SER A 398 7.36 -2.80 13.27
C SER A 398 6.33 -3.16 12.21
N ALA A 399 6.74 -3.90 11.16
CA ALA A 399 5.87 -4.38 10.10
C ALA A 399 5.19 -5.74 10.40
N THR A 400 5.44 -6.38 11.55
CA THR A 400 4.88 -7.72 11.86
C THR A 400 4.30 -7.78 13.28
N ILE A 401 5.09 -8.22 14.27
CA ILE A 401 4.59 -8.48 15.62
C ILE A 401 4.18 -7.20 16.35
N SER A 402 4.90 -6.08 16.16
CA SER A 402 4.53 -4.81 16.79
C SER A 402 3.18 -4.31 16.26
N ALA A 403 2.91 -4.48 14.95
CA ALA A 403 1.62 -4.14 14.35
C ALA A 403 0.50 -4.98 14.96
N ALA A 404 0.69 -6.31 15.05
CA ALA A 404 -0.29 -7.19 15.66
C ALA A 404 -0.55 -6.85 17.14
N GLN A 405 0.50 -6.53 17.92
CA GLN A 405 0.38 -6.10 19.32
C GLN A 405 -0.33 -4.75 19.45
N GLY A 406 0.04 -3.78 18.60
CA GLY A 406 -0.52 -2.44 18.61
C GLY A 406 -2.03 -2.43 18.40
N PHE A 407 -2.54 -3.35 17.59
CA PHE A 407 -3.98 -3.48 17.33
C PHE A 407 -4.67 -4.61 18.13
N GLY A 408 -3.96 -5.28 19.05
CA GLY A 408 -4.53 -6.33 19.91
C GLY A 408 -4.90 -7.61 19.18
N LYS A 409 -4.16 -7.94 18.12
CA LYS A 409 -4.37 -9.08 17.21
C LYS A 409 -3.21 -10.09 17.26
N ASP A 410 -2.24 -9.88 18.15
CA ASP A 410 -1.05 -10.72 18.34
C ASP A 410 -1.34 -12.14 18.84
N LYS A 411 -2.57 -12.43 19.27
CA LYS A 411 -2.99 -13.82 19.50
C LYS A 411 -3.01 -14.64 18.21
N ASP A 412 -3.38 -14.03 17.09
CA ASP A 412 -3.61 -14.71 15.81
C ASP A 412 -2.58 -14.32 14.74
N TYR A 413 -1.94 -13.16 14.84
CA TYR A 413 -1.08 -12.60 13.79
C TYR A 413 0.33 -12.21 14.29
N GLY A 414 1.20 -11.81 13.35
CA GLY A 414 2.46 -11.11 13.61
C GLY A 414 3.67 -11.98 13.95
N SER A 415 3.51 -13.30 14.14
CA SER A 415 4.64 -14.22 14.36
C SER A 415 4.32 -15.64 13.86
N ILE A 416 5.36 -16.46 13.68
CA ILE A 416 5.22 -17.87 13.28
C ILE A 416 5.19 -18.74 14.53
N GLU A 417 4.01 -18.95 15.09
CA GLU A 417 3.78 -19.73 16.30
C GLU A 417 2.59 -20.67 16.15
N LYS A 418 2.59 -21.79 16.87
CA LYS A 418 1.47 -22.74 16.87
C LYS A 418 0.17 -22.04 17.27
N GLY A 419 -0.88 -22.27 16.48
CA GLY A 419 -2.21 -21.72 16.68
C GLY A 419 -2.47 -20.42 15.92
N LYS A 420 -1.43 -19.70 15.47
CA LYS A 420 -1.59 -18.45 14.71
C LYS A 420 -2.00 -18.71 13.27
N ILE A 421 -2.56 -17.68 12.64
CA ILE A 421 -2.90 -17.66 11.22
C ILE A 421 -1.61 -17.81 10.40
N ALA A 422 -1.68 -18.64 9.36
CA ALA A 422 -0.58 -18.91 8.45
C ALA A 422 -0.46 -17.79 7.41
N ASP A 423 0.05 -16.64 7.88
CA ASP A 423 0.48 -15.50 7.08
C ASP A 423 2.01 -15.44 7.11
N LEU A 424 2.65 -15.91 6.03
CA LEU A 424 4.09 -16.17 5.97
C LEU A 424 4.67 -15.71 4.63
N LEU A 425 5.93 -15.29 4.66
CA LEU A 425 6.70 -14.92 3.46
C LEU A 425 7.92 -15.83 3.37
N LEU A 426 8.14 -16.42 2.19
CA LEU A 426 9.42 -17.04 1.84
C LEU A 426 10.25 -16.07 1.00
N LEU A 427 11.53 -15.94 1.36
CA LEU A 427 12.47 -15.00 0.79
C LEU A 427 13.75 -15.72 0.35
N GLN A 428 14.34 -15.26 -0.76
CA GLN A 428 15.62 -15.80 -1.25
C GLN A 428 16.84 -15.26 -0.49
N LYS A 429 16.69 -14.12 0.17
CA LYS A 429 17.76 -13.42 0.89
C LYS A 429 17.39 -13.24 2.37
N ASP A 430 18.41 -13.07 3.20
CA ASP A 430 18.28 -12.78 4.63
C ASP A 430 17.78 -11.34 4.83
N PRO A 431 16.50 -11.12 5.24
CA PRO A 431 15.97 -9.76 5.38
C PRO A 431 16.62 -8.99 6.52
N VAL A 432 17.24 -9.70 7.48
CA VAL A 432 17.96 -9.09 8.60
C VAL A 432 19.29 -8.48 8.16
N LYS A 433 19.89 -8.99 7.07
CA LYS A 433 21.14 -8.47 6.50
C LYS A 433 20.92 -7.52 5.33
N ASP A 434 19.88 -7.76 4.52
CA ASP A 434 19.58 -7.01 3.32
C ASP A 434 18.09 -6.72 3.25
N LEU A 435 17.71 -5.46 3.50
CA LEU A 435 16.31 -5.05 3.52
C LEU A 435 15.64 -5.20 2.14
N SER A 436 16.42 -5.23 1.05
CA SER A 436 15.89 -5.45 -0.31
C SER A 436 15.21 -6.82 -0.48
N ALA A 437 15.45 -7.76 0.44
CA ALA A 437 14.69 -9.00 0.50
C ALA A 437 13.17 -8.76 0.64
N LEU A 438 12.75 -7.64 1.24
CA LEU A 438 11.34 -7.29 1.41
C LEU A 438 10.69 -6.71 0.15
N ALA A 439 11.48 -6.39 -0.89
CA ALA A 439 10.99 -5.95 -2.19
C ALA A 439 10.91 -7.09 -3.25
N ASP A 440 11.47 -8.26 -2.94
CA ASP A 440 11.54 -9.43 -3.83
C ASP A 440 11.06 -10.69 -3.08
N ILE A 441 9.74 -10.76 -2.87
CA ILE A 441 9.10 -11.87 -2.17
C ILE A 441 9.04 -13.09 -3.10
N HIS A 442 9.51 -14.25 -2.65
CA HIS A 442 9.49 -15.47 -3.46
C HIS A 442 8.14 -16.18 -3.41
N THR A 443 7.54 -16.29 -2.24
CA THR A 443 6.23 -16.93 -2.04
C THR A 443 5.52 -16.26 -0.89
N VAL A 444 4.22 -16.05 -1.06
CA VAL A 444 3.33 -15.54 0.00
C VAL A 444 2.41 -16.66 0.38
N ILE A 445 2.35 -16.97 1.68
CA ILE A 445 1.33 -17.83 2.25
C ILE A 445 0.38 -16.91 3.01
N HIS A 446 -0.89 -16.82 2.61
CA HIS A 446 -1.89 -16.00 3.29
C HIS A 446 -3.09 -16.86 3.67
N ARG A 447 -3.45 -16.87 4.96
CA ARG A 447 -4.50 -17.74 5.51
C ARG A 447 -4.35 -19.20 5.04
N GLY A 448 -3.10 -19.66 5.03
CA GLY A 448 -2.72 -21.02 4.61
C GLY A 448 -2.87 -21.33 3.12
N LYS A 449 -3.06 -20.32 2.26
CA LYS A 449 -3.03 -20.47 0.79
C LYS A 449 -1.73 -19.95 0.22
N ILE A 450 -1.16 -20.70 -0.71
CA ILE A 450 0.11 -20.36 -1.37
C ILE A 450 -0.17 -19.47 -2.58
N PHE A 451 0.52 -18.35 -2.67
CA PHE A 451 0.48 -17.40 -3.77
C PHE A 451 1.89 -17.18 -4.33
N ASP A 452 1.96 -17.12 -5.66
CA ASP A 452 3.13 -16.64 -6.40
C ASP A 452 2.94 -15.13 -6.63
N PRO A 453 3.74 -14.26 -5.99
CA PRO A 453 3.61 -12.81 -6.11
C PRO A 453 3.55 -12.30 -7.55
N LYS A 454 4.28 -12.95 -8.47
CA LYS A 454 4.34 -12.54 -9.88
C LYS A 454 3.07 -12.84 -10.65
N LYS A 455 2.23 -13.75 -10.14
CA LYS A 455 0.96 -14.15 -10.76
C LYS A 455 -0.26 -13.47 -10.14
N LEU A 456 -0.07 -12.71 -9.07
CA LEU A 456 -1.15 -11.97 -8.41
C LEU A 456 -1.54 -10.72 -9.20
N LEU A 457 -0.59 -10.09 -9.89
CA LEU A 457 -0.83 -8.86 -10.63
C LEU A 457 -1.46 -9.16 -11.99
N LYS A 458 -2.54 -8.43 -12.30
CA LYS A 458 -3.21 -8.57 -13.59
C LYS A 458 -2.31 -8.04 -14.70
N VAL A 459 -2.13 -8.82 -15.76
CA VAL A 459 -1.50 -8.36 -17.00
C VAL A 459 -2.54 -8.31 -18.10
N THR A 460 -2.82 -7.10 -18.61
CA THR A 460 -3.70 -6.88 -19.77
C THR A 460 -2.96 -6.08 -20.84
N PRO A 461 -3.42 -6.13 -22.10
CA PRO A 461 -2.86 -5.27 -23.13
C PRO A 461 -2.87 -3.79 -22.73
N GLU A 462 -3.95 -3.34 -22.09
CA GLU A 462 -4.12 -1.97 -21.61
C GLU A 462 -3.09 -1.59 -20.53
N ILE A 463 -2.86 -2.47 -19.55
CA ILE A 463 -1.86 -2.28 -18.50
C ILE A 463 -0.45 -2.20 -19.09
N LEU A 464 -0.12 -3.07 -20.05
CA LEU A 464 1.20 -3.06 -20.69
C LEU A 464 1.46 -1.76 -21.46
N ALA A 465 0.46 -1.26 -22.19
CA ALA A 465 0.54 0.04 -22.86
C ALA A 465 0.68 1.20 -21.84
N GLN A 466 -0.06 1.15 -20.72
CA GLN A 466 0.08 2.15 -19.66
C GLN A 466 1.47 2.12 -19.00
N GLN A 467 2.00 0.95 -18.67
CA GLN A 467 3.34 0.81 -18.07
C GLN A 467 4.43 1.35 -19.00
N GLN A 468 4.31 1.06 -20.30
CA GLN A 468 5.22 1.59 -21.31
C GLN A 468 5.13 3.12 -21.38
N LEU A 469 3.92 3.69 -21.40
CA LEU A 469 3.73 5.14 -21.38
C LEU A 469 4.34 5.78 -20.13
N ASN A 470 4.19 5.14 -18.96
CA ASN A 470 4.78 5.63 -17.71
C ASN A 470 6.31 5.64 -17.78
N GLY A 471 6.93 4.54 -18.22
CA GLY A 471 8.38 4.48 -18.41
C GLY A 471 8.89 5.50 -19.43
N TYR A 472 8.15 5.70 -20.53
CA TYR A 472 8.45 6.74 -21.52
C TYR A 472 8.43 8.14 -20.91
N ASN A 473 7.39 8.49 -20.15
CA ASN A 473 7.24 9.81 -19.55
C ASN A 473 8.19 10.05 -18.36
N ALA A 474 8.62 9.00 -17.68
CA ALA A 474 9.64 9.04 -16.64
C ALA A 474 11.07 9.10 -17.20
N HIS A 475 11.25 8.94 -18.51
CA HIS A 475 12.56 8.82 -19.17
C HIS A 475 13.39 7.64 -18.66
N ASP A 476 12.71 6.62 -18.11
CA ASP A 476 13.33 5.40 -17.60
C ASP A 476 13.28 4.32 -18.68
N ILE A 477 14.45 4.03 -19.26
CA ILE A 477 14.54 3.09 -20.38
C ILE A 477 14.25 1.64 -19.97
N ASP A 478 14.52 1.26 -18.72
CA ASP A 478 14.26 -0.09 -18.25
C ASP A 478 12.76 -0.29 -18.00
N ALA A 479 12.11 0.69 -17.36
CA ALA A 479 10.66 0.69 -17.18
C ALA A 479 9.93 0.79 -18.53
N PHE A 480 10.41 1.61 -19.47
CA PHE A 480 9.85 1.73 -20.81
C PHE A 480 9.88 0.39 -21.57
N LEU A 481 11.00 -0.35 -21.48
CA LEU A 481 11.18 -1.62 -22.18
C LEU A 481 10.56 -2.82 -21.47
N LEU A 482 10.21 -2.71 -20.19
CA LEU A 482 9.69 -3.82 -19.38
C LEU A 482 8.45 -4.51 -19.99
N PRO A 483 7.46 -3.80 -20.56
CA PRO A 483 6.26 -4.40 -21.15
C PRO A 483 6.52 -5.08 -22.50
N TYR A 484 7.65 -4.81 -23.14
CA TYR A 484 7.97 -5.33 -24.47
C TYR A 484 8.50 -6.78 -24.42
N SER A 485 8.26 -7.53 -25.49
CA SER A 485 8.95 -8.80 -25.75
C SER A 485 10.37 -8.53 -26.26
N ASP A 486 11.25 -9.51 -26.13
CA ASP A 486 12.63 -9.38 -26.62
C ASP A 486 12.70 -9.34 -28.16
N THR A 487 11.67 -9.87 -28.83
CA THR A 487 11.55 -9.95 -30.28
C THR A 487 10.66 -8.87 -30.89
N VAL A 488 10.28 -7.84 -30.13
CA VAL A 488 9.32 -6.83 -30.57
C VAL A 488 9.73 -6.15 -31.90
N GLU A 489 8.77 -5.92 -32.77
CA GLU A 489 8.97 -5.23 -34.05
C GLU A 489 8.15 -3.93 -34.10
N ILE A 490 8.78 -2.83 -34.54
CA ILE A 490 8.14 -1.52 -34.67
C ILE A 490 8.06 -1.17 -36.16
N TYR A 491 6.86 -0.83 -36.63
CA TYR A 491 6.57 -0.51 -38.03
C TYR A 491 6.03 0.91 -38.21
N ASP A 492 6.26 1.46 -39.39
CA ASP A 492 5.42 2.51 -39.95
C ASP A 492 4.27 1.84 -40.71
N GLN A 493 3.04 2.01 -40.23
CA GLN A 493 1.87 1.35 -40.78
C GLN A 493 1.56 1.83 -42.20
N SER A 494 1.81 3.10 -42.51
CA SER A 494 1.46 3.71 -43.80
C SER A 494 2.35 3.18 -44.92
N SER A 495 3.64 2.91 -44.63
CA SER A 495 4.60 2.37 -45.61
C SER A 495 4.84 0.87 -45.50
N GLY A 496 4.42 0.23 -44.40
CA GLY A 496 4.75 -1.16 -44.07
C GLY A 496 6.23 -1.38 -43.72
N LYS A 497 7.02 -0.30 -43.57
CA LYS A 497 8.45 -0.38 -43.32
C LYS A 497 8.74 -0.76 -41.86
N LEU A 498 9.57 -1.79 -41.67
CA LEU A 498 10.15 -2.10 -40.36
C LEU A 498 11.12 -0.98 -39.95
N LEU A 499 10.87 -0.37 -38.79
CA LEU A 499 11.65 0.74 -38.25
C LEU A 499 12.69 0.27 -37.23
N LEU A 500 12.31 -0.64 -36.32
CA LEU A 500 13.16 -1.18 -35.27
C LEU A 500 12.79 -2.64 -34.99
N LYS A 501 13.77 -3.43 -34.58
CA LYS A 501 13.58 -4.82 -34.16
C LYS A 501 14.37 -5.15 -32.90
N GLY A 502 13.67 -5.74 -31.93
CA GLY A 502 14.20 -6.16 -30.64
C GLY A 502 14.44 -5.00 -29.66
N LYS A 503 14.54 -5.35 -28.37
CA LYS A 503 14.73 -4.37 -27.29
C LYS A 503 16.03 -3.58 -27.41
N ASP A 504 17.10 -4.18 -27.94
CA ASP A 504 18.40 -3.51 -28.02
C ASP A 504 18.38 -2.30 -28.95
N GLN A 505 17.71 -2.41 -30.10
CA GLN A 505 17.57 -1.29 -31.03
C GLN A 505 16.66 -0.19 -30.46
N ILE A 506 15.58 -0.58 -29.76
CA ILE A 506 14.69 0.37 -29.09
C ILE A 506 15.47 1.09 -27.98
N ARG A 507 16.21 0.35 -27.14
CA ARG A 507 17.06 0.88 -26.07
C ARG A 507 18.01 1.93 -26.60
N GLN A 508 18.80 1.59 -27.61
CA GLN A 508 19.77 2.50 -28.21
C GLN A 508 19.11 3.80 -28.68
N ARG A 509 17.98 3.71 -29.39
CA ARG A 509 17.28 4.89 -29.92
C ARG A 509 16.64 5.74 -28.83
N TYR A 510 15.90 5.13 -27.91
CA TYR A 510 15.12 5.86 -26.93
C TYR A 510 15.98 6.42 -25.78
N SER A 511 17.08 5.75 -25.40
CA SER A 511 18.06 6.33 -24.48
C SER A 511 18.67 7.63 -25.03
N GLU A 512 18.95 7.67 -26.33
CA GLU A 512 19.43 8.91 -26.99
C GLU A 512 18.36 10.01 -26.97
N ILE A 513 17.10 9.66 -27.21
CA ILE A 513 15.98 10.62 -27.18
C ILE A 513 15.79 11.17 -25.76
N PHE A 514 15.70 10.30 -24.75
CA PHE A 514 15.50 10.70 -23.35
C PHE A 514 16.62 11.61 -22.86
N SER A 515 17.88 11.28 -23.18
CA SER A 515 19.02 12.13 -22.78
C SER A 515 19.06 13.50 -23.50
N LYS A 516 18.62 13.58 -24.76
CA LYS A 516 18.66 14.83 -25.55
C LYS A 516 17.42 15.71 -25.39
N THR A 517 16.32 15.17 -24.88
CA THR A 517 15.03 15.86 -24.87
C THR A 517 14.40 15.82 -23.47
N PRO A 518 14.91 16.62 -22.52
CA PRO A 518 14.40 16.61 -21.14
C PRO A 518 12.95 17.11 -21.01
N ALA A 519 12.44 17.84 -22.00
CA ALA A 519 11.04 18.27 -22.06
C ALA A 519 10.11 17.27 -22.78
N LEU A 520 10.62 16.08 -23.12
CA LEU A 520 9.85 15.05 -23.82
C LEU A 520 8.71 14.57 -22.95
N HIS A 521 7.51 14.55 -23.52
CA HIS A 521 6.33 14.01 -22.86
C HIS A 521 5.33 13.49 -23.89
N CYS A 522 4.66 12.38 -23.56
CA CYS A 522 3.55 11.83 -24.32
C CYS A 522 2.27 11.91 -23.48
N ARG A 523 1.29 12.68 -23.98
CA ARG A 523 -0.05 12.74 -23.40
C ARG A 523 -0.98 11.80 -24.17
N LEU A 524 -1.62 10.90 -23.46
CA LEU A 524 -2.67 10.03 -24.00
C LEU A 524 -3.94 10.85 -24.21
N VAL A 525 -4.43 10.92 -25.45
CA VAL A 525 -5.67 11.64 -25.81
C VAL A 525 -6.87 10.71 -25.73
N ASN A 526 -6.75 9.51 -26.29
CA ASN A 526 -7.76 8.47 -26.26
C ASN A 526 -7.08 7.10 -26.29
N ARG A 527 -7.72 6.08 -25.70
CA ARG A 527 -7.32 4.68 -25.79
C ARG A 527 -8.50 3.80 -26.15
N MET A 528 -8.26 2.83 -27.02
CA MET A 528 -9.20 1.76 -27.34
C MET A 528 -8.52 0.40 -27.21
N VAL A 529 -9.22 -0.57 -26.62
CA VAL A 529 -8.73 -1.95 -26.47
C VAL A 529 -9.61 -2.89 -27.30
N ILE A 530 -9.02 -3.64 -28.22
CA ILE A 530 -9.71 -4.62 -29.07
C ILE A 530 -8.95 -5.94 -29.01
N GLY A 531 -9.46 -6.89 -28.20
CA GLY A 531 -8.81 -8.18 -28.00
C GLY A 531 -7.40 -8.01 -27.42
N ASN A 532 -6.38 -8.41 -28.18
CA ASN A 532 -4.97 -8.30 -27.81
C ASN A 532 -4.29 -7.01 -28.32
N LYS A 533 -5.05 -6.04 -28.82
CA LYS A 533 -4.54 -4.78 -29.36
C LYS A 533 -4.98 -3.59 -28.52
N VAL A 534 -4.08 -2.63 -28.36
CA VAL A 534 -4.36 -1.30 -27.80
C VAL A 534 -4.09 -0.27 -28.89
N ILE A 535 -5.01 0.66 -29.07
CA ILE A 535 -4.88 1.77 -30.01
C ILE A 535 -4.88 3.06 -29.20
N ASP A 536 -3.74 3.71 -29.16
CA ASP A 536 -3.55 4.98 -28.46
C ASP A 536 -3.51 6.12 -29.45
N GLN A 537 -4.28 7.16 -29.18
CA GLN A 537 -4.11 8.47 -29.79
C GLN A 537 -3.17 9.26 -28.89
N GLU A 538 -1.95 9.50 -29.35
CA GLU A 538 -0.87 10.09 -28.57
C GLU A 538 -0.56 11.50 -29.07
N LYS A 539 -0.31 12.42 -28.12
CA LYS A 539 0.22 13.75 -28.40
C LYS A 539 1.57 13.91 -27.72
N VAL A 540 2.63 13.94 -28.52
CA VAL A 540 4.03 14.02 -28.05
C VAL A 540 4.55 15.45 -28.16
N THR A 541 5.07 15.98 -27.07
CA THR A 541 5.68 17.31 -26.96
C THR A 541 7.17 17.23 -26.60
N GLY A 542 7.89 18.33 -26.76
CA GLY A 542 9.31 18.45 -26.38
C GLY A 542 10.31 18.16 -27.51
N ILE A 543 9.92 17.44 -28.56
CA ILE A 543 10.79 17.14 -29.71
C ILE A 543 10.87 18.33 -30.69
N LYS A 544 9.74 19.00 -30.92
CA LYS A 544 9.56 20.14 -31.83
C LYS A 544 8.67 21.18 -31.17
N ASP A 545 8.66 22.40 -31.72
CA ASP A 545 7.77 23.48 -31.28
C ASP A 545 6.29 23.10 -31.41
N THR A 546 5.94 22.33 -32.45
CA THR A 546 4.60 21.79 -32.63
C THR A 546 4.49 20.37 -32.06
N PRO A 547 3.43 20.06 -31.29
CA PRO A 547 3.17 18.70 -30.85
C PRO A 547 3.04 17.73 -32.03
N LEU A 548 3.63 16.55 -31.90
CA LEU A 548 3.40 15.44 -32.82
C LEU A 548 2.15 14.68 -32.37
N GLU A 549 1.19 14.51 -33.27
CA GLU A 549 0.04 13.64 -33.04
C GLU A 549 0.24 12.34 -33.83
N ALA A 550 -0.03 11.20 -33.19
CA ALA A 550 0.07 9.89 -33.81
C ALA A 550 -1.01 8.96 -33.26
N ALA A 551 -1.48 8.03 -34.08
CA ALA A 551 -2.17 6.85 -33.58
C ALA A 551 -1.17 5.69 -33.52
N VAL A 552 -1.07 5.02 -32.39
CA VAL A 552 -0.12 3.93 -32.15
C VAL A 552 -0.89 2.67 -31.81
N VAL A 553 -0.61 1.59 -32.53
CA VAL A 553 -1.24 0.29 -32.28
C VAL A 553 -0.23 -0.64 -31.63
N TYR A 554 -0.47 -0.99 -30.37
CA TYR A 554 0.28 -1.99 -29.63
C TYR A 554 -0.40 -3.35 -29.80
N THR A 555 0.32 -4.37 -30.28
CA THR A 555 -0.15 -5.76 -30.32
C THR A 555 0.55 -6.55 -29.24
N VAL A 556 -0.24 -7.26 -28.43
CA VAL A 556 0.22 -8.04 -27.29
C VAL A 556 0.08 -9.53 -27.58
N ASP A 557 1.09 -10.30 -27.19
CA ASP A 557 1.07 -11.75 -27.17
C ASP A 557 1.93 -12.25 -26.01
N ASN A 558 1.51 -13.34 -25.37
CA ASN A 558 2.17 -13.92 -24.19
C ASN A 558 2.54 -12.85 -23.13
N GLU A 559 1.57 -12.01 -22.75
CA GLU A 559 1.73 -10.97 -21.73
C GLU A 559 2.83 -9.93 -22.03
N LYS A 560 3.20 -9.76 -23.30
CA LYS A 560 4.19 -8.78 -23.75
C LYS A 560 3.76 -8.06 -25.04
N ILE A 561 4.20 -6.81 -25.20
CA ILE A 561 4.06 -6.07 -26.45
C ILE A 561 5.03 -6.70 -27.47
N VAL A 562 4.49 -7.30 -28.53
CA VAL A 562 5.26 -7.98 -29.59
C VAL A 562 5.36 -7.15 -30.86
N ARG A 563 4.46 -6.18 -31.05
CA ARG A 563 4.49 -5.31 -32.23
C ARG A 563 3.92 -3.94 -31.92
N VAL A 564 4.51 -2.90 -32.52
CA VAL A 564 4.01 -1.52 -32.49
C VAL A 564 3.89 -0.99 -33.90
N ASP A 565 2.71 -0.50 -34.27
CA ASP A 565 2.47 0.12 -35.58
C ASP A 565 2.17 1.61 -35.39
N PHE A 566 3.04 2.48 -35.91
CA PHE A 566 2.81 3.92 -35.93
C PHE A 566 1.96 4.30 -37.15
N ILE A 567 0.84 4.95 -36.90
CA ILE A 567 -0.04 5.55 -37.91
C ILE A 567 0.17 7.06 -37.82
N ARG A 568 0.77 7.63 -38.86
CA ARG A 568 1.12 9.05 -38.95
C ARG A 568 0.49 9.70 -40.17
#